data_AF-A0AA44MQU3-F1
#
_entry.id   AF-A0AA44MQU3-F1
#
_cell.length_a   1.000
_cell.length_b   1.000
_cell.length_c   1.000
_cell.angle_alpha   90.00
_cell.angle_beta   90.00
_cell.angle_gamma   90.00
#
_symmetry.space_group_name_H-M   'P 1'
#
loop_
_entity.id
_entity.type
_entity.pdbx_description
1 polymer ?
#
loop_
_entity_poly.entity_id
_entity_poly.type
_entity_poly.pdbx_seq_one_letter_code
_entity_poly.pdbx_strand_id
1 'polypeptide(L)'
;MRDSSGVIPAIARADPVGHQVTYTVTTTSDLMANIRYMSADPPSMAAFNADSSKYMITLHTPIAGGQPLVYTATLANPSQWAIVT
;
A
#
# COMPACT_ATOMS: atom_id res chain seq x y z
N MET A 1 34.56 12.44 -34.04
CA MET A 1 34.21 11.36 -33.09
C MET A 1 33.33 12.02 -32.04
N ARG A 2 32.04 11.70 -31.99
CA ARG A 2 31.08 12.42 -31.12
C ARG A 2 31.37 12.08 -29.66
N ASP A 3 31.65 13.10 -28.87
CA ASP A 3 31.55 13.02 -27.41
C ASP A 3 30.06 12.95 -27.05
N SER A 4 29.63 11.78 -26.58
CA SER A 4 28.32 11.62 -25.96
C SER A 4 28.55 11.61 -24.45
N SER A 5 28.53 12.80 -23.86
CA SER A 5 28.39 13.00 -22.43
C SER A 5 27.09 12.34 -21.95
N GLY A 6 27.20 11.09 -21.50
CA GLY A 6 26.12 10.36 -20.86
C GLY A 6 25.91 10.92 -19.47
N VAL A 7 25.04 11.94 -19.35
CA VAL A 7 24.38 12.25 -18.10
C VAL A 7 23.56 11.02 -17.73
N ILE A 8 24.11 10.15 -16.88
CA ILE A 8 23.27 9.29 -16.06
C ILE A 8 22.48 10.25 -15.17
N PRO A 9 21.15 10.37 -15.33
CA PRO A 9 20.38 11.08 -14.32
C PRO A 9 20.67 10.36 -13.01
N ALA A 10 21.16 11.12 -12.03
CA ALA A 10 21.18 10.68 -10.65
C ALA A 10 19.78 10.12 -10.39
N ILE A 11 19.71 8.83 -10.10
CA ILE A 11 18.47 8.22 -9.62
C ILE A 11 18.21 8.97 -8.34
N ALA A 12 17.34 9.99 -8.42
CA ALA A 12 16.89 10.69 -7.24
C ALA A 12 16.31 9.58 -6.37
N ARG A 13 17.06 9.19 -5.34
CA ARG A 13 16.47 8.60 -4.16
C ARG A 13 15.70 9.75 -3.54
N ALA A 14 14.56 10.08 -4.15
CA ALA A 14 13.49 10.61 -3.37
C ALA A 14 13.27 9.52 -2.32
N ASP A 15 13.71 9.76 -1.09
CA ASP A 15 13.02 9.20 0.06
C ASP A 15 11.56 9.23 -0.33
N PRO A 16 10.86 8.09 -0.47
CA PRO A 16 9.48 8.19 -0.85
C PRO A 16 8.89 9.07 0.24
N VAL A 17 8.40 10.26 -0.16
CA VAL A 17 7.39 10.98 0.61
C VAL A 17 6.22 10.01 0.57
N GLY A 18 6.31 9.02 1.44
CA GLY A 18 5.35 7.98 1.59
C GLY A 18 4.21 8.65 2.31
N HIS A 19 3.13 8.84 1.59
CA HIS A 19 1.91 9.35 2.17
C HIS A 19 1.40 8.30 3.15
N GLN A 20 1.20 8.72 4.39
CA GLN A 20 0.60 7.85 5.39
C GLN A 20 -0.88 7.67 5.05
N VAL A 21 -1.25 6.44 4.71
CA VAL A 21 -2.62 6.01 4.50
C VAL A 21 -3.14 5.44 5.80
N THR A 22 -4.33 5.87 6.20
CA THR A 22 -5.02 5.35 7.39
C THR A 22 -6.26 4.59 6.94
N TYR A 23 -6.23 3.27 7.07
CA TYR A 23 -7.38 2.40 6.82
C TYR A 23 -8.18 2.26 8.11
N THR A 24 -9.46 2.63 8.07
CA THR A 24 -10.38 2.45 9.20
C THR A 24 -11.43 1.42 8.82
N VAL A 25 -11.49 0.34 9.58
CA VAL A 25 -12.50 -0.72 9.40
C VAL A 25 -13.38 -0.76 10.63
N THR A 26 -14.69 -0.59 10.43
CA THR A 26 -15.70 -0.60 11.50
C THR A 26 -16.81 -1.57 11.16
N THR A 27 -17.29 -2.29 12.18
CA THR A 27 -18.46 -3.17 12.07
C THR A 27 -19.50 -2.76 13.11
N THR A 28 -20.77 -3.04 12.85
CA THR A 28 -21.88 -2.78 13.79
C THR A 28 -22.04 -3.90 14.83
N SER A 29 -21.42 -5.05 14.60
CA SER A 29 -21.53 -6.23 15.46
C SER A 29 -20.21 -6.99 15.46
N ASP A 30 -20.00 -7.80 16.50
CA ASP A 30 -18.81 -8.62 16.65
C ASP A 30 -18.76 -9.68 15.55
N LEU A 31 -17.68 -9.66 14.76
CA LEU A 31 -17.49 -10.62 13.68
C LEU A 31 -16.01 -10.92 13.45
N MET A 32 -15.74 -12.09 12.90
CA MET A 32 -14.42 -12.42 12.35
C MET A 32 -14.34 -11.90 10.92
N ALA A 33 -13.46 -10.92 10.68
CA ALA A 33 -13.26 -10.35 9.36
C ALA A 33 -11.93 -10.83 8.78
N ASN A 34 -11.93 -11.10 7.48
CA ASN A 34 -10.70 -11.22 6.72
C ASN A 34 -10.45 -9.89 6.00
N ILE A 35 -9.65 -9.02 6.60
CA ILE A 35 -9.32 -7.70 6.07
C ILE A 35 -8.07 -7.82 5.22
N ARG A 36 -8.08 -7.23 4.02
CA ARG A 36 -6.89 -7.15 3.18
C ARG A 36 -6.64 -5.71 2.74
N TYR A 37 -5.45 -5.18 3.01
CA TYR A 37 -5.10 -3.81 2.67
C TYR A 37 -3.71 -3.69 2.06
N MET A 38 -3.49 -2.62 1.30
CA MET A 38 -2.18 -2.31 0.71
C MET A 38 -1.20 -1.87 1.80
N SER A 39 -0.09 -2.60 1.93
CA SER A 39 1.01 -2.29 2.86
C SER A 39 2.13 -1.50 2.18
N ALA A 40 2.37 -1.78 0.90
CA ALA A 40 3.41 -1.13 0.10
C ALA A 40 2.95 -0.94 -1.34
N ASP A 41 3.54 0.04 -2.04
CA ASP A 41 3.25 0.29 -3.45
C ASP A 41 3.91 -0.76 -4.34
N PRO A 42 3.16 -1.41 -5.23
CA PRO A 42 3.74 -2.18 -6.30
C PRO A 42 4.39 -1.25 -7.35
N PRO A 43 5.49 -1.68 -8.01
CA PRO A 43 6.16 -0.87 -9.01
C PRO A 43 5.32 -0.65 -10.27
N SER A 44 4.31 -1.50 -10.52
CA SER A 44 3.33 -1.36 -11.61
C SER A 44 2.10 -2.23 -11.38
N MET A 45 1.02 -1.97 -12.11
CA MET A 45 -0.19 -2.82 -12.10
C MET A 45 0.09 -4.25 -12.54
N ALA A 46 1.05 -4.45 -13.46
CA ALA A 46 1.48 -5.79 -13.85
C ALA A 46 2.15 -6.54 -12.70
N ALA A 47 3.00 -5.86 -11.91
CA ALA A 47 3.63 -6.47 -10.74
C ALA A 47 2.61 -6.79 -9.63
N PHE A 48 1.61 -5.93 -9.45
CA PHE A 48 0.49 -6.20 -8.55
C PHE A 48 -0.33 -7.42 -9.01
N ASN A 49 -0.70 -7.48 -10.29
CA ASN A 49 -1.48 -8.61 -10.81
C ASN A 49 -0.69 -9.92 -10.84
N ALA A 50 0.63 -9.85 -11.04
CA ALA A 50 1.50 -11.01 -10.96
C ALA A 50 1.57 -11.58 -9.53
N ASP A 51 1.59 -10.73 -8.51
CA ASP A 51 1.85 -11.17 -7.14
C ASP A 51 1.34 -10.19 -6.05
N SER A 52 0.02 -9.94 -6.03
CA SER A 52 -0.61 -8.94 -5.14
C SER A 52 -0.36 -9.19 -3.65
N SER A 53 -0.21 -10.45 -3.25
CA SER A 53 0.05 -10.85 -1.86
C SER A 53 1.37 -10.33 -1.30
N LYS A 54 2.33 -9.94 -2.16
CA LYS A 54 3.60 -9.31 -1.71
C LYS A 54 3.41 -7.86 -1.25
N TYR A 55 2.36 -7.21 -1.72
CA TYR A 55 2.09 -5.79 -1.48
C TYR A 55 0.92 -5.57 -0.52
N MET A 56 0.11 -6.61 -0.28
CA MET A 56 -1.05 -6.56 0.59
C MET A 56 -0.84 -7.39 1.84
N ILE A 57 -1.30 -6.86 2.98
CA ILE A 57 -1.41 -7.62 4.23
C ILE A 57 -2.82 -8.16 4.32
N THR A 58 -2.93 -9.46 4.64
CA THR A 58 -4.19 -10.11 4.98
C THR A 58 -4.22 -10.36 6.49
N LEU A 59 -5.26 -9.88 7.16
CA LEU A 59 -5.51 -10.09 8.58
C LEU A 59 -6.81 -10.84 8.75
N HIS A 60 -6.75 -11.93 9.52
CA HIS A 60 -7.94 -12.59 10.02
C HIS A 60 -8.06 -12.25 11.50
N THR A 61 -8.93 -11.30 11.82
CA THR A 61 -9.04 -10.73 13.17
C THR A 61 -10.49 -10.56 13.57
N PRO A 62 -10.83 -10.76 14.86
CA PRO A 62 -12.12 -10.31 15.37
C PRO A 62 -12.19 -8.78 15.31
N ILE A 63 -13.33 -8.26 14.87
CA ILE A 63 -13.70 -6.85 14.96
C ILE A 63 -14.85 -6.76 15.93
N ALA A 64 -14.67 -6.01 17.01
CA ALA A 64 -15.75 -5.78 17.96
C ALA A 64 -16.73 -4.72 17.44
N GLY A 65 -18.02 -4.93 17.69
CA GLY A 65 -19.05 -3.99 17.26
C GLY A 65 -18.81 -2.58 17.83
N GLY A 66 -18.67 -1.58 16.96
CA GLY A 66 -18.40 -0.20 17.37
C GLY A 66 -16.95 0.11 17.76
N GLN A 67 -16.02 -0.84 17.63
CA GLN A 67 -14.58 -0.59 17.79
C GLN A 67 -13.90 -0.50 16.42
N PRO A 68 -13.48 0.70 15.97
CA PRO A 68 -12.73 0.84 14.72
C PRO A 68 -11.36 0.18 14.83
N LEU A 69 -11.03 -0.66 13.86
CA LEU A 69 -9.66 -1.09 13.62
C LEU A 69 -8.99 -0.06 12.71
N VAL A 70 -7.87 0.47 13.19
CA VAL A 70 -7.09 1.49 12.47
C VAL A 70 -5.75 0.90 12.08
N TYR A 71 -5.47 0.89 10.78
CA TYR A 71 -4.20 0.45 10.22
C TYR A 71 -3.54 1.60 9.47
N THR A 72 -2.22 1.69 9.57
CA THR A 72 -1.45 2.68 8.84
C THR A 72 -0.50 1.99 7.87
N ALA A 73 -0.39 2.54 6.67
CA ALA A 73 0.56 2.12 5.66
C ALA A 73 1.24 3.35 5.05
N THR A 74 2.46 3.19 4.57
CA THR A 74 3.21 4.27 3.93
C THR A 74 3.23 3.99 2.44
N LEU A 75 2.48 4.76 1.66
CA LEU A 75 2.35 4.58 0.22
C LEU A 75 2.88 5.80 -0.55
N ALA A 76 3.71 5.58 -1.54
CA ALA A 76 4.19 6.63 -2.45
C ALA A 76 3.05 7.21 -3.31
N ASN A 77 2.08 6.40 -3.74
CA ASN A 77 0.95 6.85 -4.58
C ASN A 77 -0.40 6.33 -4.04
N PRO A 78 -0.90 6.91 -2.94
CA PRO A 78 -2.13 6.42 -2.30
C PRO A 78 -3.37 6.57 -3.20
N SER A 79 -3.44 7.56 -4.09
CA SER A 79 -4.57 7.72 -5.02
C SER A 79 -4.73 6.56 -6.00
N GLN A 80 -3.67 5.76 -6.20
CA GLN A 80 -3.67 4.59 -7.08
C GLN A 80 -3.72 3.28 -6.29
N TRP A 81 -3.08 3.24 -5.12
CA TRP A 81 -2.82 1.99 -4.39
C TRP A 81 -3.49 1.88 -3.03
N ALA A 82 -4.17 2.90 -2.52
CA ALA A 82 -4.88 2.81 -1.24
C ALA A 82 -6.14 1.92 -1.37
N ILE A 83 -5.93 0.61 -1.42
CA ILE A 83 -6.95 -0.42 -1.59
C ILE A 83 -7.11 -1.16 -0.25
N VAL A 84 -8.35 -1.32 0.19
CA VAL A 84 -8.77 -2.16 1.32
C VAL A 84 -10.01 -2.97 0.91
N THR A 85 -10.11 -4.21 1.38
CA THR A 85 -11.22 -5.14 1.07
C THR A 85 -11.51 -6.03 2.27
#